data_AF-A0A822ZUK4-F1
#
_entry.id   AF-A0A822ZUK4-F1
#
_cell.length_a   1.000
_cell.length_b   1.000
_cell.length_c   1.000
_cell.angle_alpha   90.00
_cell.angle_beta   90.00
_cell.angle_gamma   90.00
#
_symmetry.space_group_name_H-M   'P 1'
#
loop_
_entity.id
_entity.type
_entity.pdbx_description
1 polymer ?
#
loop_
_entity_poly.entity_id
_entity_poly.type
_entity_poly.pdbx_seq_one_letter_code
_entity_poly.pdbx_strand_id
1 'polypeptide(L)'
;MSNKVFHEWKEAYLSAFKVMDKELKLNEKLDCSTSGTTAVTIIKQGEDLVIANLGDSRAMLGTLTENGLMVVQLTTDLKPSLPSEAERIKKNNGRIFALRNEPDTLRVWLPNDNFPGLAMTRAFGDFQLKNYGIISIPKISYHRLTVNDQFLVLATDGVKQLLNLNKLKN
;
A
#
# COMPACT_ATOMS: atom_id res chain seq x y z
N MET A 1 -10.16 12.49 -16.78
CA MET A 1 -10.15 13.56 -15.76
C MET A 1 -9.32 14.75 -16.22
N SER A 2 -9.67 16.00 -15.86
CA SER A 2 -8.73 17.12 -16.06
C SER A 2 -7.59 17.04 -15.05
N ASN A 3 -6.40 17.56 -15.41
CA ASN A 3 -5.25 17.59 -14.49
C ASN A 3 -5.57 18.31 -13.17
N LYS A 4 -6.45 19.32 -13.22
CA LYS A 4 -6.90 20.05 -12.04
C LYS A 4 -7.66 19.16 -11.05
N VAL A 5 -8.65 18.40 -11.54
CA VAL A 5 -9.47 17.51 -10.69
C VAL A 5 -8.63 16.36 -10.12
N PHE A 6 -7.69 15.82 -10.90
CA PHE A 6 -6.77 14.80 -10.36
C PHE A 6 -5.90 15.36 -9.23
N HIS A 7 -5.40 16.59 -9.40
CA HIS A 7 -4.63 17.26 -8.35
C HIS A 7 -5.45 17.48 -7.08
N GLU A 8 -6.71 17.93 -7.21
CA GLU A 8 -7.63 18.10 -6.07
C GLU A 8 -7.84 16.77 -5.32
N TRP A 9 -8.12 15.68 -6.03
CA TRP A 9 -8.27 14.36 -5.39
C TRP A 9 -6.98 13.85 -4.77
N LYS A 10 -5.83 14.13 -5.39
CA LYS A 10 -4.53 13.78 -4.83
C LYS A 10 -4.29 14.49 -3.50
N GLU A 11 -4.53 15.80 -3.43
CA GLU A 11 -4.39 16.57 -2.20
C GLU A 11 -5.40 16.13 -1.13
N ALA A 12 -6.64 15.83 -1.52
CA ALA A 12 -7.64 15.28 -0.62
C ALA A 12 -7.18 13.95 0.01
N TYR A 13 -6.60 13.04 -0.78
CA TYR A 13 -6.03 11.80 -0.27
C TYR A 13 -4.86 12.03 0.69
N LEU A 14 -3.91 12.89 0.32
CA LEU A 14 -2.76 13.21 1.17
C LEU A 14 -3.21 13.80 2.51
N SER A 15 -4.20 14.70 2.48
CA SER A 15 -4.80 15.30 3.67
C SER A 15 -5.51 14.25 4.53
N ALA A 16 -6.39 13.44 3.94
CA ALA A 16 -7.18 12.44 4.65
C ALA A 16 -6.27 11.40 5.35
N PHE A 17 -5.24 10.90 4.66
CA PHE A 17 -4.30 9.95 5.25
C PHE A 17 -3.50 10.58 6.39
N LYS A 18 -3.08 11.83 6.25
CA LYS A 18 -2.39 12.57 7.32
C LYS A 18 -3.29 12.78 8.54
N VAL A 19 -4.55 13.15 8.35
CA VAL A 19 -5.51 13.35 9.43
C VAL A 19 -5.77 12.02 10.14
N MET A 20 -6.04 10.94 9.40
CA MET A 20 -6.30 9.61 9.96
C MET A 20 -5.14 9.11 10.83
N ASP A 21 -3.90 9.17 10.34
CA ASP A 21 -2.73 8.73 11.11
C ASP A 21 -2.51 9.59 12.36
N LYS A 22 -2.83 10.89 12.28
CA LYS A 22 -2.77 11.80 13.43
C LYS A 22 -3.84 11.46 14.47
N GLU A 23 -5.07 11.19 14.04
CA GLU A 23 -6.17 10.81 14.93
C GLU A 23 -5.87 9.50 15.65
N LEU A 24 -5.33 8.49 14.94
CA LEU A 24 -4.86 7.26 15.55
C LEU A 24 -3.79 7.50 16.62
N LYS A 25 -2.85 8.44 16.37
CA LYS A 25 -1.80 8.78 17.33
C LYS A 25 -2.34 9.43 18.61
N LEU A 26 -3.40 10.22 18.49
CA LEU A 26 -3.99 10.99 19.59
C LEU A 26 -5.07 10.21 20.34
N ASN A 27 -5.48 9.05 19.85
CA ASN A 27 -6.52 8.24 20.48
C ASN A 27 -5.93 7.40 21.63
N GLU A 28 -6.06 7.90 22.86
CA GLU A 28 -5.57 7.23 24.08
C GLU A 28 -6.22 5.85 24.35
N LYS A 29 -7.34 5.54 23.70
CA LYS A 29 -8.02 4.23 23.85
C LYS A 29 -7.44 3.14 22.96
N LEU A 30 -6.56 3.49 22.01
CA LEU A 30 -5.96 2.57 21.05
C LEU A 30 -4.44 2.59 21.17
N ASP A 31 -3.83 1.44 21.47
CA ASP A 31 -2.38 1.28 21.37
C ASP A 31 -1.97 0.92 19.94
N CYS A 32 -1.57 1.93 19.18
CA CYS A 32 -1.02 1.79 17.83
C CYS A 32 0.51 1.95 17.80
N SER A 33 1.20 1.73 18.92
CA SER A 33 2.66 1.83 18.99
C SER A 33 3.35 0.80 18.08
N THR A 34 2.89 -0.46 18.13
CA THR A 34 3.33 -1.58 17.30
C THR A 34 2.18 -2.25 16.53
N SER A 35 1.00 -1.62 16.54
CA SER A 35 -0.15 -2.03 15.74
C SER A 35 -0.35 -1.03 14.62
N GLY A 36 -0.60 -1.53 13.42
CA GLY A 36 -0.82 -0.73 12.24
C GLY A 36 -1.67 -1.45 11.20
N THR A 37 -2.03 -0.71 10.16
CA THR A 37 -2.84 -1.24 9.05
C THR A 37 -2.39 -0.69 7.71
N THR A 38 -2.55 -1.52 6.70
CA THR A 38 -2.54 -1.09 5.29
C THR A 38 -3.83 -0.33 4.97
N ALA A 39 -3.84 0.36 3.83
CA ALA A 39 -5.05 0.88 3.23
C ALA A 39 -4.91 0.92 1.71
N VAL A 40 -5.90 0.39 1.00
CA VAL A 40 -6.07 0.62 -0.43
C VAL A 40 -7.47 1.19 -0.65
N THR A 41 -7.55 2.32 -1.34
CA THR A 41 -8.81 3.05 -1.56
C THR A 41 -8.91 3.52 -3.00
N ILE A 42 -10.15 3.65 -3.49
CA ILE A 42 -10.44 4.11 -4.84
C ILE A 42 -11.56 5.16 -4.78
N ILE A 43 -11.33 6.31 -5.41
CA ILE A 43 -12.38 7.26 -5.78
C ILE A 43 -12.69 7.04 -7.26
N LYS A 44 -13.95 6.74 -7.57
CA LYS A 44 -14.46 6.59 -8.94
C LYS A 44 -15.33 7.77 -9.30
N GLN A 45 -14.98 8.49 -10.36
CA GLN A 45 -15.76 9.60 -10.91
C GLN A 45 -15.99 9.36 -12.41
N GLY A 46 -17.18 8.88 -12.76
CA GLY A 46 -17.45 8.39 -14.11
C GLY A 46 -16.53 7.22 -14.44
N GLU A 47 -15.73 7.35 -15.50
CA GLU A 47 -14.70 6.38 -15.92
C GLU A 47 -13.34 6.61 -15.26
N ASP A 48 -13.18 7.71 -14.51
CA ASP A 48 -11.91 8.02 -13.87
C ASP A 48 -11.77 7.34 -12.51
N LEU A 49 -10.62 6.70 -12.27
CA LEU A 49 -10.22 6.16 -10.97
C LEU A 49 -9.01 6.91 -10.43
N VAL A 50 -9.10 7.34 -9.17
CA VAL A 50 -7.95 7.77 -8.38
C VAL A 50 -7.74 6.73 -7.28
N ILE A 51 -6.58 6.10 -7.28
CA ILE A 51 -6.25 5.00 -6.37
C ILE A 51 -5.18 5.48 -5.39
N ALA A 52 -5.39 5.27 -4.11
CA ALA A 52 -4.39 5.52 -3.08
C ALA A 52 -4.03 4.21 -2.36
N ASN A 53 -2.74 3.84 -2.40
CA ASN A 53 -2.22 2.64 -1.74
C ASN A 53 -1.23 2.98 -0.62
N LEU A 54 -1.40 2.32 0.52
CA LEU A 54 -0.55 2.38 1.69
C LEU A 54 -0.30 0.95 2.19
N GLY A 55 0.93 0.48 2.00
CA GLY A 55 1.34 -0.88 2.35
C GLY A 55 1.29 -1.84 1.17
N ASP A 56 0.94 -3.10 1.42
CA ASP A 56 1.00 -4.21 0.46
C ASP A 56 -0.35 -4.86 0.14
N SER A 57 -1.46 -4.24 0.60
CA SER A 57 -2.78 -4.41 0.00
C SER A 57 -2.80 -3.91 -1.46
N ARG A 58 -3.75 -4.39 -2.26
CA ARG A 58 -3.77 -4.16 -3.71
C ARG A 58 -5.12 -3.78 -4.26
N ALA A 59 -5.07 -2.96 -5.30
CA ALA A 59 -6.16 -2.82 -6.26
C ALA A 59 -5.78 -3.54 -7.55
N MET A 60 -6.70 -4.35 -8.07
CA MET A 60 -6.54 -5.11 -9.30
C MET A 60 -7.76 -4.90 -10.19
N LEU A 61 -7.54 -4.90 -11.49
CA LEU A 61 -8.54 -4.69 -12.52
C LEU A 61 -8.64 -5.92 -13.41
N GLY A 62 -9.82 -6.51 -13.48
CA GLY A 62 -10.14 -7.53 -14.47
C GLY A 62 -10.53 -6.85 -15.79
N THR A 63 -9.77 -7.09 -16.85
CA THR A 63 -9.96 -6.48 -18.17
C THR A 63 -9.99 -7.54 -19.26
N LEU A 64 -10.89 -7.41 -20.23
CA LEU A 64 -10.96 -8.31 -21.37
C LEU A 64 -9.90 -7.96 -22.42
N THR A 65 -9.17 -8.97 -22.87
CA THR A 65 -8.19 -8.88 -23.96
C THR A 65 -8.59 -9.84 -25.08
N GLU A 66 -7.88 -9.79 -26.21
CA GLU A 66 -8.03 -10.78 -27.29
C GLU A 66 -7.80 -12.23 -26.81
N ASN A 67 -7.02 -12.40 -25.73
CA ASN A 67 -6.71 -13.69 -25.13
C ASN A 67 -7.63 -14.03 -23.92
N GLY A 68 -8.74 -13.32 -23.76
CA GLY A 68 -9.68 -13.50 -22.64
C GLY A 68 -9.42 -12.56 -21.46
N LEU A 69 -9.95 -12.94 -20.29
CA LEU A 69 -9.88 -12.13 -19.06
C LEU A 69 -8.44 -12.08 -18.52
N MET A 70 -7.92 -10.87 -18.35
CA MET A 70 -6.62 -10.59 -17.77
C MET A 70 -6.79 -9.75 -16.50
N VAL A 71 -5.93 -9.99 -15.50
CA VAL A 71 -5.88 -9.17 -14.28
C VAL A 71 -4.66 -8.24 -14.32
N VAL A 72 -4.90 -6.94 -14.18
CA VAL A 72 -3.88 -5.90 -14.12
C VAL A 72 -3.84 -5.32 -12.71
N GLN A 73 -2.67 -5.34 -12.07
CA GLN A 73 -2.49 -4.70 -10.78
C GLN A 73 -2.36 -3.18 -10.96
N LEU A 74 -3.20 -2.40 -10.28
CA LEU A 74 -3.25 -0.94 -10.36
C LEU A 74 -2.36 -0.23 -9.32
N THR A 75 -1.89 -0.96 -8.31
CA THR A 75 -1.04 -0.44 -7.22
C THR A 75 0.34 -1.08 -7.22
N THR A 76 1.30 -0.48 -6.52
CA THR A 76 2.60 -1.12 -6.23
C THR A 76 2.63 -1.50 -4.75
N ASP A 77 2.99 -2.75 -4.43
CA ASP A 77 3.23 -3.16 -3.04
C ASP A 77 4.41 -2.35 -2.45
N LEU A 78 4.20 -1.66 -1.34
CA LEU A 78 5.20 -0.79 -0.73
C LEU A 78 6.07 -1.59 0.25
N LYS A 79 6.86 -2.50 -0.30
CA LYS A 79 7.71 -3.45 0.44
C LYS A 79 9.11 -2.92 0.73
N PRO A 80 9.82 -3.47 1.74
CA PRO A 80 11.21 -3.10 2.03
C PRO A 80 12.20 -3.43 0.90
N SER A 81 11.83 -4.29 -0.05
CA SER A 81 12.63 -4.60 -1.24
C SER A 81 12.61 -3.50 -2.30
N LEU A 82 11.64 -2.57 -2.27
CA LEU A 82 11.53 -1.51 -3.26
C LEU A 82 12.65 -0.47 -3.02
N PRO A 83 13.53 -0.16 -4.00
CA PRO A 83 14.72 0.66 -3.76
C PRO A 83 14.43 2.02 -3.11
N SER A 84 13.44 2.76 -3.62
CA SER A 84 13.07 4.08 -3.07
C SER A 84 12.56 4.01 -1.63
N GLU A 85 11.91 2.90 -1.26
CA GLU A 85 11.45 2.69 0.11
C GLU A 85 12.64 2.30 1.00
N ALA A 86 13.48 1.37 0.53
CA ALA A 86 14.66 0.91 1.25
C ALA A 86 15.64 2.05 1.56
N GLU A 87 15.88 2.94 0.59
CA GLU A 87 16.69 4.15 0.76
C GLU A 87 16.12 5.06 1.85
N ARG A 88 14.80 5.29 1.84
CA ARG A 88 14.14 6.08 2.89
C ARG A 88 14.32 5.46 4.27
N ILE A 89 14.11 4.14 4.41
CA ILE A 89 14.28 3.45 5.69
C ILE A 89 15.72 3.60 6.20
N LYS A 90 16.71 3.28 5.35
CA LYS A 90 18.14 3.37 5.72
C LYS A 90 18.56 4.79 6.09
N LYS A 91 18.08 5.81 5.35
CA LYS A 91 18.34 7.22 5.64
C LYS A 91 17.80 7.66 7.00
N ASN A 92 16.77 6.99 7.51
CA ASN A 92 16.18 7.24 8.82
C ASN A 92 16.66 6.24 9.89
N ASN A 93 17.82 5.60 9.67
CA ASN A 93 18.43 4.63 10.59
C ASN A 93 17.60 3.35 10.85
N GLY A 94 16.55 3.10 10.07
CA GLY A 94 15.84 1.82 10.10
C GLY A 94 16.67 0.72 9.47
N ARG A 95 16.52 -0.51 9.95
CA ARG A 95 17.21 -1.68 9.40
C ARG A 95 16.27 -2.49 8.52
N ILE A 96 16.79 -3.05 7.43
CA ILE A 96 16.04 -3.95 6.55
C ILE A 96 16.81 -5.25 6.42
N PHE A 97 16.21 -6.34 6.86
CA PHE A 97 16.69 -7.70 6.62
C PHE A 97 15.59 -8.72 6.92
N ALA A 98 15.80 -9.95 6.44
CA ALA A 98 14.96 -11.10 6.75
C ALA A 98 15.55 -11.88 7.93
N LEU A 99 14.71 -12.45 8.79
CA LEU A 99 15.18 -13.32 9.87
C LEU A 99 15.64 -14.66 9.31
N ARG A 100 16.52 -15.37 10.02
CA ARG A 100 17.03 -16.69 9.60
C ARG A 100 15.92 -17.72 9.43
N ASN A 101 14.87 -17.65 10.25
CA ASN A 101 13.71 -18.55 10.19
C ASN A 101 12.63 -18.09 9.17
N GLU A 102 12.77 -16.90 8.58
CA GLU A 102 11.86 -16.35 7.57
C GLU A 102 12.65 -15.65 6.43
N PRO A 103 13.54 -16.37 5.71
CA PRO A 103 14.50 -15.76 4.77
C PRO A 103 13.84 -15.03 3.59
N ASP A 104 12.61 -15.40 3.24
CA ASP A 104 11.88 -14.83 2.10
C ASP A 104 11.14 -13.51 2.42
N THR A 105 11.12 -13.10 3.70
CA THR A 105 10.37 -11.91 4.15
C THR A 105 11.29 -10.85 4.71
N LEU A 106 11.61 -9.85 3.89
CA LEU A 106 12.27 -8.64 4.37
C LEU A 106 11.33 -7.85 5.27
N ARG A 107 11.84 -7.44 6.43
CA ARG A 107 11.13 -6.61 7.39
C ARG A 107 11.94 -5.37 7.73
N VAL A 108 11.24 -4.31 8.14
CA VAL A 108 11.81 -3.12 8.75
C VAL A 108 11.88 -3.32 10.27
N TRP A 109 13.00 -2.93 10.86
CA TRP A 109 13.29 -3.08 12.28
C TRP A 109 13.81 -1.78 12.89
N LEU A 110 13.68 -1.66 14.22
CA LEU A 110 14.35 -0.61 15.01
C LEU A 110 15.88 -0.70 14.88
N PRO A 111 16.64 0.38 15.13
CA PRO A 111 18.10 0.37 15.01
C PRO A 111 18.80 -0.66 15.92
N ASN A 112 18.27 -0.82 17.14
CA ASN A 112 18.92 -1.62 18.20
C ASN A 112 18.15 -2.90 18.55
N ASP A 113 16.97 -3.10 17.98
CA ASP A 113 16.11 -4.24 18.32
C ASP A 113 15.40 -4.81 17.08
N ASN A 114 15.24 -6.12 17.05
CA ASN A 114 14.52 -6.85 16.01
C ASN A 114 13.02 -6.93 16.35
N PHE A 115 12.47 -5.82 16.86
CA PHE A 115 11.07 -5.67 17.21
C PHE A 115 10.66 -4.18 17.16
N PRO A 116 9.45 -3.82 16.70
CA PRO A 116 8.56 -4.65 15.90
C PRO A 116 9.14 -4.90 14.48
N GLY A 117 8.68 -5.97 13.83
CA GLY A 117 9.15 -6.38 12.50
C GLY A 117 8.10 -6.22 11.41
N LEU A 118 8.17 -5.13 10.64
CA LEU A 118 7.12 -4.79 9.67
C LEU A 118 7.50 -5.20 8.24
N ALA A 119 6.67 -6.02 7.58
CA ALA A 119 6.90 -6.55 6.23
C ALA A 119 6.57 -5.56 5.08
N MET A 120 6.20 -4.34 5.44
CA MET A 120 5.84 -3.23 4.55
C MET A 120 6.50 -1.94 5.03
N THR A 121 6.52 -0.90 4.20
CA THR A 121 7.26 0.35 4.48
C THR A 121 6.36 1.57 4.68
N ARG A 122 5.04 1.38 4.50
CA ARG A 122 4.04 2.41 4.71
C ARG A 122 2.80 1.79 5.34
N ALA A 123 2.32 2.42 6.40
CA ALA A 123 1.17 1.97 7.17
C ALA A 123 0.59 3.15 7.98
N PHE A 124 -0.66 3.00 8.37
CA PHE A 124 -1.21 3.75 9.51
C PHE A 124 -0.80 3.06 10.81
N GLY A 125 -0.66 3.81 11.91
CA GLY A 125 -0.19 3.24 13.17
C GLY A 125 1.30 2.91 13.12
N ASP A 126 1.76 1.82 13.74
CA ASP A 126 3.19 1.44 13.82
C ASP A 126 4.10 2.61 14.28
N PHE A 127 3.63 3.38 15.28
CA PHE A 127 4.27 4.65 15.66
C PHE A 127 5.72 4.50 16.12
N GLN A 128 6.11 3.34 16.66
CA GLN A 128 7.50 3.07 17.00
C GLN A 128 8.43 3.08 15.79
N LEU A 129 7.94 2.70 14.59
CA LEU A 129 8.74 2.63 13.37
C LEU A 129 8.68 3.91 12.51
N LYS A 130 7.81 4.87 12.84
CA LYS A 130 7.63 6.10 12.03
C LYS A 130 8.91 6.93 11.92
N ASN A 131 9.66 7.05 13.02
CA ASN A 131 10.94 7.75 13.04
C ASN A 131 12.06 7.01 12.29
N TYR A 132 11.81 5.77 11.86
CA TYR A 132 12.76 4.91 11.17
C TYR A 132 12.35 4.66 9.71
N GLY A 133 11.54 5.57 9.17
CA GLY A 133 11.20 5.67 7.75
C GLY A 133 9.87 5.02 7.36
N ILE A 134 9.11 4.46 8.30
CA ILE A 134 7.70 4.13 8.04
C ILE A 134 6.90 5.43 7.92
N ILE A 135 6.04 5.52 6.91
CA ILE A 135 5.25 6.73 6.65
C ILE A 135 3.80 6.37 6.34
N SER A 136 2.87 7.28 6.63
CA SER A 136 1.44 7.19 6.28
C SER A 136 1.09 7.89 4.95
N ILE A 137 2.09 8.24 4.14
CA ILE A 137 1.87 8.91 2.85
C ILE A 137 1.55 7.86 1.78
N PRO A 138 0.35 7.85 1.18
CA PRO A 138 0.00 6.86 0.17
C PRO A 138 0.72 7.11 -1.15
N LYS A 139 0.89 6.05 -1.94
CA LYS A 139 1.21 6.17 -3.37
C LYS A 139 -0.11 6.33 -4.12
N ILE A 140 -0.26 7.46 -4.80
CA ILE A 140 -1.48 7.82 -5.52
C ILE A 140 -1.26 7.62 -7.03
N SER A 141 -2.15 6.88 -7.68
CA SER A 141 -2.16 6.66 -9.12
C SER A 141 -3.52 6.99 -9.71
N TYR A 142 -3.53 7.15 -11.03
CA TYR A 142 -4.74 7.39 -11.83
C TYR A 142 -4.89 6.29 -12.87
N HIS A 143 -6.12 5.90 -13.12
CA HIS A 143 -6.48 4.99 -14.20
C HIS A 143 -7.81 5.43 -14.84
N ARG A 144 -7.88 5.42 -16.16
CA ARG A 144 -9.13 5.66 -16.90
C ARG A 144 -9.69 4.32 -17.34
N LEU A 145 -10.89 4.00 -16.87
CA LEU A 145 -11.64 2.83 -17.28
C LEU A 145 -11.96 2.87 -18.77
N THR A 146 -12.01 1.70 -19.36
CA THR A 146 -12.39 1.41 -20.73
C THR A 146 -13.58 0.45 -20.75
N VAL A 147 -14.19 0.26 -21.92
CA VAL A 147 -15.28 -0.71 -22.11
C VAL A 147 -14.85 -2.16 -21.85
N ASN A 148 -13.56 -2.45 -21.89
CA ASN A 148 -13.02 -3.78 -21.65
C ASN A 148 -12.88 -4.10 -20.16
N ASP A 149 -12.94 -3.09 -19.29
CA ASP A 149 -12.74 -3.23 -17.86
C ASP A 149 -14.01 -3.74 -17.18
N GLN A 150 -13.93 -4.95 -16.62
CA GLN A 150 -15.10 -5.70 -16.14
C GLN A 150 -15.36 -5.49 -14.66
N PHE A 151 -14.30 -5.55 -13.83
CA PHE A 151 -14.44 -5.45 -12.38
C PHE A 151 -13.15 -5.01 -11.70
N LEU A 152 -13.29 -4.42 -10.51
CA LEU A 152 -12.19 -4.07 -9.62
C LEU A 152 -12.19 -4.99 -8.40
N VAL A 153 -11.01 -5.43 -7.98
CA VAL A 153 -10.80 -6.19 -6.75
C VAL A 153 -9.88 -5.39 -5.84
N LEU A 154 -10.36 -5.08 -4.63
CA LEU A 154 -9.54 -4.60 -3.53
C LEU A 154 -9.31 -5.76 -2.56
N ALA A 155 -8.04 -6.08 -2.31
CA ALA A 155 -7.71 -7.23 -1.48
C ALA A 155 -6.47 -6.96 -0.62
N THR A 156 -6.47 -7.57 0.57
CA THR A 156 -5.27 -7.68 1.39
C THR A 156 -4.32 -8.74 0.81
N ASP A 157 -3.09 -8.75 1.30
CA ASP A 157 -2.05 -9.68 0.88
C ASP A 157 -2.42 -11.16 1.10
N GLY A 158 -3.23 -11.47 2.12
CA GLY A 158 -3.72 -12.83 2.40
C GLY A 158 -4.49 -13.49 1.25
N VAL A 159 -5.22 -12.72 0.45
CA VAL A 159 -5.93 -13.23 -0.74
C VAL A 159 -4.95 -13.65 -1.85
N LYS A 160 -3.75 -13.05 -1.91
CA LYS A 160 -2.72 -13.38 -2.91
C LYS A 160 -2.17 -14.79 -2.74
N GLN A 161 -2.00 -15.24 -1.49
CA GLN A 161 -1.49 -16.60 -1.24
C GLN A 161 -2.45 -17.66 -1.81
N LEU A 162 -3.74 -17.33 -1.92
CA LEU A 162 -4.77 -18.20 -2.46
C LEU A 162 -4.96 -18.03 -3.97
N LEU A 163 -4.95 -16.78 -4.45
CA LEU A 163 -5.12 -16.46 -5.86
C LEU A 163 -3.75 -16.35 -6.56
N ASN A 164 -3.26 -17.47 -7.07
CA ASN A 164 -2.32 -17.42 -8.18
C ASN A 164 -3.04 -16.79 -9.37
N LEU A 165 -2.93 -15.46 -9.54
CA LEU A 165 -3.63 -14.67 -10.57
C LEU A 165 -3.36 -15.15 -12.01
N ASN A 166 -2.40 -16.05 -12.20
CA ASN A 166 -2.14 -16.78 -13.44
C ASN A 166 -3.14 -17.92 -13.73
N LYS A 167 -3.96 -18.33 -12.76
CA LYS A 167 -4.97 -19.41 -12.89
C LYS A 167 -6.37 -18.93 -13.31
N LEU A 168 -6.55 -17.64 -13.58
CA LEU A 168 -7.78 -17.13 -14.22
C LEU A 168 -7.78 -17.29 -15.75
N LYS A 169 -6.75 -17.95 -16.30
CA LYS A 169 -6.74 -18.44 -17.67
C LYS A 169 -7.46 -19.79 -17.68
N ASN A 170 -8.72 -19.77 -18.13
CA ASN A 170 -9.43 -20.99 -18.53
C ASN A 170 -8.66 -21.70 -19.65
#